data_AF-A0A3M3AGA7-F1
#
_entry.id   AF-A0A3M3AGA7-F1
#
_cell.length_a   1.000
_cell.length_b   1.000
_cell.length_c   1.000
_cell.angle_alpha   90.00
_cell.angle_beta   90.00
_cell.angle_gamma   90.00
#
_symmetry.space_group_name_H-M   'P 1'
#
loop_
_entity.id
_entity.type
_entity.pdbx_description
1 polymer ?
#
loop_
_entity_poly.entity_id
_entity_poly.type
_entity_poly.pdbx_seq_one_letter_code
_entity_poly.pdbx_strand_id
1 'polypeptide(L)'
;MVFIECKGVHPLGNVDDAEVAKWLDKRIPVLREVAKHHSEWGYLPQRFEIWSSGNFTPEALLLISNRNLETDKYEIVARNADYVFEQVMASHDAGLIRTYEQHFINHPMREVELSRGRAARKAERERKRARVEQRSFGAADQPS
;
A
#
# COMPACT_ATOMS: atom_id res chain seq x y z
N MET A 1 2.88 -17.06 -17.05
CA MET A 1 3.02 -15.65 -17.49
C MET A 1 2.72 -14.74 -16.32
N VAL A 2 3.56 -13.74 -16.06
CA VAL A 2 3.39 -12.79 -14.95
C VAL A 2 3.25 -11.38 -15.54
N PHE A 3 2.18 -10.69 -15.16
CA PHE A 3 1.93 -9.29 -15.53
C PHE A 3 2.12 -8.43 -14.28
N ILE A 4 3.01 -7.44 -14.35
CA ILE A 4 3.36 -6.62 -13.19
C ILE A 4 2.92 -5.18 -13.45
N GLU A 5 2.09 -4.64 -12.56
CA GLU A 5 1.80 -3.20 -12.49
C GLU A 5 2.55 -2.59 -11.31
N CYS A 6 3.32 -1.53 -11.56
CA CYS A 6 4.05 -0.82 -10.51
C CYS A 6 3.28 0.44 -10.08
N LYS A 7 3.21 0.67 -8.76
CA LYS A 7 2.70 1.89 -8.15
C LYS A 7 3.76 2.54 -7.27
N GLY A 8 4.25 3.68 -7.74
CA GLY A 8 4.96 4.61 -6.88
C GLY A 8 3.96 5.28 -5.95
N VAL A 9 4.15 5.09 -4.65
CA VAL A 9 3.41 5.83 -3.62
C VAL A 9 4.39 6.62 -2.77
N HIS A 10 3.87 7.62 -2.06
CA HIS A 10 4.64 8.33 -1.06
C HIS A 10 5.30 7.34 -0.06
N PRO A 11 6.53 7.56 0.45
CA PRO A 11 7.20 6.64 1.38
C PRO A 11 6.40 6.24 2.64
N LEU A 12 5.42 7.05 3.06
CA LEU A 12 4.46 6.72 4.14
C LEU A 12 3.02 6.53 3.65
N GLY A 13 2.83 6.60 2.33
CA GLY A 13 1.55 6.40 1.67
C GLY A 13 1.24 4.93 1.48
N ASN A 14 -0.05 4.65 1.31
CA ASN A 14 -0.55 3.34 0.93
C ASN A 14 -1.17 3.40 -0.45
N VAL A 15 -1.15 2.30 -1.17
CA VAL A 15 -2.08 2.07 -2.27
C VAL A 15 -3.45 1.83 -1.64
N ASP A 16 -4.41 2.67 -1.99
CA ASP A 16 -5.77 2.60 -1.46
C ASP A 16 -6.64 1.57 -2.20
N ASP A 17 -7.78 1.28 -1.59
CA ASP A 17 -8.78 0.33 -2.07
C ASP A 17 -9.42 0.79 -3.39
N ALA A 18 -9.58 2.10 -3.61
CA ALA A 18 -10.12 2.65 -4.85
C ALA A 18 -9.19 2.37 -6.05
N GLU A 19 -7.88 2.55 -5.89
CA GLU A 19 -6.90 2.24 -6.92
C GLU A 19 -6.82 0.73 -7.19
N VAL A 20 -6.87 -0.09 -6.14
CA VAL A 20 -6.92 -1.56 -6.30
C VAL A 20 -8.20 -2.00 -7.00
N ALA A 21 -9.38 -1.49 -6.61
CA ALA A 21 -10.64 -1.80 -7.27
C ALA A 21 -10.60 -1.44 -8.76
N LYS A 22 -10.07 -0.25 -9.10
CA LYS A 22 -9.88 0.16 -10.49
C LYS A 22 -8.95 -0.79 -11.26
N TRP A 23 -7.86 -1.23 -10.65
CA TRP A 23 -6.96 -2.19 -11.26
C TRP A 23 -7.65 -3.54 -11.52
N LEU A 24 -8.33 -4.08 -10.51
CA LEU A 24 -9.06 -5.34 -10.57
C LEU A 24 -10.19 -5.34 -11.60
N ASP A 25 -10.95 -4.24 -11.69
CA ASP A 25 -12.20 -4.20 -12.46
C ASP A 25 -12.01 -3.65 -13.87
N LYS A 26 -10.93 -2.90 -14.12
CA LYS A 26 -10.71 -2.25 -15.42
C LYS A 26 -9.42 -2.72 -16.10
N ARG A 27 -8.30 -2.82 -15.38
CA ARG A 27 -6.99 -3.08 -16.00
C ARG A 27 -6.74 -4.58 -16.20
N ILE A 28 -6.94 -5.40 -15.18
CA ILE A 28 -6.76 -6.86 -15.29
C ILE A 28 -7.61 -7.47 -16.40
N PRO A 29 -8.92 -7.16 -16.55
CA PRO A 29 -9.74 -7.74 -17.62
C PRO A 29 -9.21 -7.43 -19.01
N VAL A 30 -8.74 -6.19 -19.25
CA VAL A 30 -8.16 -5.78 -20.54
C VAL A 30 -6.87 -6.56 -20.83
N LEU A 31 -5.95 -6.62 -19.87
CA LEU A 31 -4.70 -7.37 -20.03
C LEU A 31 -4.96 -8.85 -20.26
N ARG A 32 -5.89 -9.42 -19.50
CA ARG A 32 -6.28 -10.82 -19.61
C ARG A 32 -6.85 -11.15 -20.97
N GLU A 33 -7.67 -10.26 -21.53
CA GLU A 33 -8.26 -10.44 -22.85
C GLU A 33 -7.20 -10.53 -23.93
N VAL A 34 -6.20 -9.64 -23.90
CA VAL A 34 -5.05 -9.70 -24.81
C VAL A 34 -4.26 -10.99 -24.60
N ALA A 35 -3.95 -11.34 -23.35
CA ALA A 35 -3.15 -12.51 -23.03
C ALA A 35 -3.79 -13.84 -23.47
N LYS A 36 -5.12 -13.96 -23.37
CA LYS A 36 -5.86 -15.16 -23.81
C LYS A 36 -5.75 -15.43 -25.31
N HIS A 37 -5.70 -14.37 -26.11
CA HIS A 37 -5.68 -14.46 -27.57
C HIS A 37 -4.26 -14.46 -28.14
N HIS A 38 -3.24 -14.28 -27.29
CA HIS A 38 -1.86 -14.36 -27.71
C HIS A 38 -1.43 -15.82 -27.89
N SER A 39 -0.88 -16.16 -29.06
CA SER A 39 -0.52 -17.53 -29.44
C SER A 39 0.45 -18.20 -28.46
N GLU A 40 1.36 -17.44 -27.87
CA GLU A 40 2.38 -17.94 -26.95
C GLU A 40 1.94 -17.95 -25.48
N TRP A 41 0.91 -17.20 -25.11
CA TRP A 41 0.59 -16.94 -23.69
C TRP A 41 -0.79 -17.44 -23.27
N GLY A 42 -1.71 -17.67 -24.22
CA GLY A 42 -3.10 -17.99 -23.93
C GLY A 42 -3.31 -19.26 -23.11
N TYR A 43 -2.38 -20.21 -23.21
CA TYR A 43 -2.40 -21.50 -22.51
C TYR A 43 -1.58 -21.51 -21.21
N LEU A 44 -0.77 -20.48 -20.95
CA LEU A 44 0.07 -20.44 -19.77
C LEU A 44 -0.73 -19.98 -18.54
N PRO A 45 -0.47 -20.54 -17.34
CA PRO A 45 -1.00 -20.00 -16.10
C PRO A 45 -0.67 -18.51 -15.99
N GLN A 46 -1.67 -17.70 -15.63
CA GLN A 46 -1.54 -16.24 -15.59
C GLN A 46 -1.55 -15.77 -14.14
N ARG A 47 -0.63 -14.87 -13.81
CA ARG A 47 -0.58 -14.15 -12.54
C ARG A 47 -0.48 -12.66 -12.78
N PHE A 48 -1.29 -11.89 -12.07
CA PHE A 48 -1.31 -10.44 -12.10
C PHE A 48 -0.80 -9.93 -10.76
N GLU A 49 0.29 -9.17 -10.79
CA GLU A 49 0.91 -8.63 -9.60
C GLU A 49 0.84 -7.10 -9.61
N ILE A 50 0.54 -6.51 -8.45
CA ILE A 50 0.68 -5.08 -8.21
C ILE A 50 1.79 -4.84 -7.20
N TRP A 51 2.83 -4.13 -7.61
CA TRP A 51 4.03 -3.87 -6.83
C TRP A 51 4.04 -2.42 -6.35
N SER A 52 4.38 -2.19 -5.09
CA SER A 52 4.42 -0.86 -4.49
C SER A 52 5.66 -0.66 -3.63
N SER A 53 6.23 0.56 -3.69
CA SER A 53 7.27 1.01 -2.76
C SER A 53 6.71 1.40 -1.38
N GLY A 54 5.38 1.36 -1.20
CA GLY A 54 4.70 1.53 0.08
C GLY A 54 3.81 0.33 0.41
N ASN A 55 2.92 0.49 1.39
CA ASN A 55 2.01 -0.57 1.80
C ASN A 55 0.67 -0.49 1.05
N PHE A 56 -0.20 -1.47 1.31
CA PHE A 56 -1.59 -1.48 0.86
C PHE A 56 -2.48 -1.29 2.08
N THR A 57 -3.64 -0.65 1.90
CA THR A 57 -4.64 -0.64 2.97
C THR A 57 -5.17 -2.06 3.23
N PRO A 58 -5.62 -2.38 4.46
CA PRO A 58 -6.24 -3.67 4.76
C PRO A 58 -7.42 -3.98 3.83
N GLU A 59 -8.22 -2.97 3.50
CA GLU A 59 -9.36 -3.07 2.60
C GLU A 59 -8.92 -3.43 1.17
N ALA A 60 -7.82 -2.85 0.69
CA ALA A 60 -7.24 -3.18 -0.62
C ALA A 60 -6.77 -4.64 -0.69
N LEU A 61 -6.12 -5.14 0.37
CA LEU A 61 -5.70 -6.54 0.45
C LEU A 61 -6.90 -7.49 0.52
N LEU A 62 -7.97 -7.10 1.23
CA LEU A 62 -9.20 -7.87 1.29
C LEU A 62 -9.88 -7.98 -0.08
N LEU A 63 -9.91 -6.89 -0.86
CA LEU A 63 -10.44 -6.91 -2.23
C LEU A 63 -9.70 -7.93 -3.12
N ILE A 64 -8.37 -7.95 -3.04
CA ILE A 64 -7.55 -8.92 -3.78
C ILE A 64 -7.85 -10.36 -3.33
N SER A 65 -7.92 -10.58 -2.01
CA SER A 65 -8.24 -11.89 -1.45
C SER A 65 -9.61 -12.38 -1.93
N ASN A 66 -10.63 -11.53 -1.88
CA ASN A 66 -11.98 -11.85 -2.34
C ASN A 66 -12.00 -12.18 -3.84
N ARG A 67 -11.31 -11.39 -4.67
CA ARG A 67 -11.24 -11.65 -6.12
C ARG A 67 -10.56 -12.97 -6.45
N ASN A 68 -9.54 -13.38 -5.69
CA ASN A 68 -8.91 -14.69 -5.86
C ASN A 68 -9.85 -15.85 -5.47
N LEU A 69 -10.84 -15.64 -4.59
CA LEU A 69 -11.85 -16.67 -4.28
C LEU A 69 -12.89 -16.81 -5.39
N GLU A 70 -13.10 -15.77 -6.20
CA GLU A 70 -14.08 -15.76 -7.30
C GLU A 70 -13.58 -16.49 -8.56
N THR A 71 -12.28 -16.80 -8.66
CA THR A 71 -11.73 -17.43 -9.86
C THR A 71 -10.51 -18.29 -9.59
N ASP A 72 -10.47 -19.44 -10.25
CA ASP A 72 -9.32 -20.35 -10.35
C ASP A 72 -8.49 -20.14 -11.63
N LYS A 73 -8.92 -19.20 -12.49
CA LYS A 73 -8.39 -19.04 -13.85
C LYS A 73 -7.06 -18.28 -13.89
N TYR A 74 -6.76 -17.53 -12.84
CA TYR A 74 -5.55 -16.73 -12.69
C TYR A 74 -5.38 -16.33 -11.23
N GLU A 75 -4.15 -15.96 -10.87
CA GLU A 75 -3.80 -15.52 -9.52
C GLU A 75 -3.59 -13.99 -9.50
N ILE A 76 -3.97 -13.33 -8.41
CA ILE A 76 -3.70 -11.92 -8.15
C ILE A 76 -2.86 -11.77 -6.88
N VAL A 77 -1.78 -10.99 -6.94
CA VAL A 77 -0.88 -10.80 -5.79
C VAL A 77 -0.53 -9.33 -5.59
N ALA A 78 -0.56 -8.87 -4.34
CA ALA A 78 0.02 -7.59 -3.94
C ALA A 78 1.44 -7.80 -3.38
N ARG A 79 2.39 -6.98 -3.85
CA ARG A 79 3.78 -6.94 -3.37
C ARG A 79 4.07 -5.58 -2.77
N ASN A 80 4.28 -5.54 -1.46
CA ASN A 80 4.55 -4.31 -0.72
C ASN A 80 6.03 -3.90 -0.78
N ALA A 81 6.34 -2.82 -0.08
CA ALA A 81 7.68 -2.26 0.02
C ALA A 81 8.75 -3.28 0.44
N ASP A 82 8.44 -4.17 1.39
CA ASP A 82 9.39 -5.17 1.89
C ASP A 82 9.77 -6.15 0.79
N TYR A 83 8.78 -6.71 0.08
CA TYR A 83 9.03 -7.59 -1.04
C TYR A 83 9.83 -6.88 -2.15
N VAL A 84 9.46 -5.65 -2.50
CA VAL A 84 10.18 -4.89 -3.54
C VAL A 84 11.63 -4.65 -3.12
N PHE A 85 11.88 -4.32 -1.85
CA PHE A 85 13.23 -4.18 -1.32
C PHE A 85 14.02 -5.49 -1.42
N GLU A 86 13.42 -6.63 -1.06
CA GLU A 86 14.05 -7.95 -1.23
C GLU A 86 14.44 -8.23 -2.69
N GLN A 87 13.57 -7.91 -3.65
CA GLN A 87 13.88 -8.07 -5.08
C GLN A 87 15.02 -7.16 -5.54
N VAL A 88 15.06 -5.92 -5.04
CA VAL A 88 16.16 -5.00 -5.32
C VAL A 88 17.48 -5.56 -4.79
N MET A 89 17.51 -6.06 -3.56
CA MET A 89 18.72 -6.66 -2.99
C MET A 89 19.13 -7.93 -3.74
N ALA A 90 18.17 -8.77 -4.13
CA ALA A 90 18.40 -10.00 -4.89
C ALA A 90 18.92 -9.73 -6.33
N SER A 91 18.77 -8.52 -6.85
CA SER A 91 19.31 -8.16 -8.17
C SER A 91 20.84 -8.14 -8.23
N HIS A 92 21.51 -7.96 -7.08
CA HIS A 92 22.95 -7.73 -6.97
C HIS A 92 23.48 -6.55 -7.81
N ASP A 93 22.60 -5.67 -8.29
CA ASP A 93 22.97 -4.47 -9.04
C ASP A 93 23.28 -3.32 -8.06
N ALA A 94 24.57 -3.01 -7.91
CA ALA A 94 25.05 -1.98 -6.99
C ALA A 94 24.56 -0.56 -7.34
N GLY A 95 24.18 -0.30 -8.59
CA GLY A 95 23.59 0.96 -9.01
C GLY A 95 22.12 1.05 -8.59
N LEU A 96 21.36 -0.02 -8.85
CA LEU A 96 19.95 -0.13 -8.46
C LEU A 96 19.78 -0.09 -6.95
N ILE A 97 20.56 -0.89 -6.21
CA ILE A 97 20.52 -0.95 -4.74
C ILE A 97 20.74 0.44 -4.15
N ARG A 98 21.83 1.11 -4.56
CA ARG A 98 22.17 2.46 -4.08
C ARG A 98 21.06 3.48 -4.37
N THR A 99 20.54 3.46 -5.59
CA THR A 99 19.46 4.37 -6.01
C THR A 99 18.20 4.11 -5.19
N TYR A 100 17.85 2.85 -4.99
CA TYR A 100 16.66 2.47 -4.24
C TYR A 100 16.77 2.89 -2.77
N GLU A 101 17.91 2.61 -2.13
CA GLU A 101 18.16 3.02 -0.74
C GLU A 101 18.08 4.55 -0.57
N GLN A 102 18.69 5.31 -1.48
CA GLN A 102 18.71 6.78 -1.39
C GLN A 102 17.32 7.39 -1.58
N HIS A 103 16.56 6.91 -2.56
CA HIS A 103 15.32 7.57 -2.98
C HIS A 103 14.05 6.99 -2.34
N PHE A 104 14.08 5.75 -1.86
CA PHE A 104 12.87 5.08 -1.35
C PHE A 104 12.98 4.66 0.11
N ILE A 105 14.20 4.37 0.63
CA ILE A 105 14.38 3.94 2.03
C ILE A 105 14.81 5.09 2.93
N ASN A 106 15.90 5.76 2.59
CA ASN A 106 16.54 6.83 3.35
C ASN A 106 16.09 8.23 2.92
N HIS A 107 14.91 8.31 2.29
CA HIS A 107 14.45 9.55 1.69
C HIS A 107 14.30 10.67 2.75
N PRO A 108 14.85 11.89 2.54
CA PRO A 108 14.83 12.97 3.54
C PRO A 108 13.43 13.35 4.04
N MET A 109 12.41 13.23 3.17
CA MET A 109 11.01 13.47 3.57
C MET A 109 10.48 12.47 4.61
N ARG A 110 11.06 11.26 4.71
CA ARG A 110 10.65 10.27 5.71
C ARG A 110 10.87 10.79 7.14
N GLU A 111 12.02 11.41 7.42
CA GLU A 111 12.29 11.98 8.74
C GLU A 111 11.40 13.18 9.06
N VAL A 112 11.23 14.07 8.06
CA VAL A 112 10.35 15.24 8.18
C VAL A 112 8.92 14.79 8.50
N GLU A 113 8.41 13.76 7.86
CA GLU A 113 7.07 13.27 8.12
C GLU A 113 6.93 12.50 9.43
N LEU A 114 7.92 11.69 9.81
CA LEU A 114 7.94 11.06 11.14
C LEU A 114 7.95 12.12 12.25
N SER A 115 8.64 13.24 12.05
CA SER A 115 8.60 14.38 12.98
C SER A 115 7.21 15.01 13.06
N ARG A 116 6.55 15.24 11.91
CA ARG A 116 5.18 15.77 11.83
C ARG A 116 4.16 14.82 12.48
N GLY A 117 4.26 13.52 12.23
CA GLY A 117 3.40 12.50 12.82
C GLY A 117 3.53 12.43 14.34
N ARG A 118 4.76 12.52 14.87
CA ARG A 118 5.01 12.62 16.33
C ARG A 118 4.37 13.87 16.92
N ALA A 119 4.52 15.02 16.27
CA ALA A 119 3.92 16.28 16.72
C ALA A 119 2.38 16.21 16.73
N ALA A 120 1.76 15.66 15.67
CA ALA A 120 0.31 15.49 15.57
C ALA A 120 -0.25 14.58 16.68
N ARG A 121 0.41 13.45 16.95
CA ARG A 121 0.01 12.53 18.05
C ARG A 121 0.13 13.19 19.42
N LYS A 122 1.18 14.00 19.65
CA LYS A 122 1.35 14.75 20.90
C LYS A 122 0.21 15.76 21.07
N ALA A 123 -0.10 16.54 20.03
CA ALA A 123 -1.19 17.51 20.04
C ALA A 123 -2.56 16.84 20.26
N GLU A 124 -2.81 15.67 19.67
CA GLU A 124 -4.05 14.92 19.88
C GLU A 124 -4.19 14.45 21.34
N ARG A 125 -3.10 13.94 21.94
CA ARG A 125 -3.07 13.53 23.35
C ARG A 125 -3.35 14.70 24.29
N GLU A 126 -2.74 15.86 24.03
CA GLU A 126 -2.96 17.09 24.78
C GLU A 126 -4.41 17.58 24.67
N ARG A 127 -4.99 17.57 23.45
CA ARG A 127 -6.41 17.90 23.23
C ARG A 127 -7.34 16.95 23.98
N LYS A 128 -7.06 15.64 23.95
CA LYS A 128 -7.83 14.63 24.72
C LYS A 128 -7.73 14.90 26.22
N ARG A 129 -6.54 15.18 26.74
CA ARG A 129 -6.32 15.50 28.17
C ARG A 129 -7.08 16.75 28.59
N ALA A 130 -6.97 17.84 27.83
CA ALA A 130 -7.70 19.09 28.10
C ALA A 130 -9.23 18.90 28.07
N ARG A 131 -9.75 18.07 27.15
CA ARG A 131 -11.19 17.74 27.07
C ARG A 131 -11.67 16.94 28.28
N VAL A 132 -10.83 16.05 28.83
CA VAL A 132 -11.13 15.31 30.06
C VAL A 132 -11.12 16.26 31.26
N GLU A 133 -10.10 17.11 31.39
CA GLU A 133 -10.00 18.09 32.47
C GLU A 133 -11.20 19.07 32.48
N GLN A 134 -11.60 19.61 31.31
CA GLN A 134 -12.78 20.47 31.21
C GLN A 134 -14.09 19.77 31.60
N ARG A 135 -14.23 18.47 31.29
CA ARG A 135 -15.41 17.68 31.68
C ARG A 135 -15.46 17.40 33.19
N SER A 136 -14.32 17.18 33.83
CA SER A 136 -14.25 16.97 35.28
C SER A 136 -14.48 18.26 36.08
N PHE A 137 -14.04 19.42 35.57
CA PHE A 137 -14.36 20.72 36.20
C PHE A 137 -15.82 21.14 36.00
N GLY A 138 -16.41 20.89 34.83
CA GLY A 138 -17.82 21.22 34.58
C GLY A 138 -18.84 20.35 35.33
N ALA A 139 -18.43 19.20 35.87
CA ALA A 139 -19.29 18.33 36.69
C ALA A 139 -19.32 18.72 38.17
N ALA A 140 -18.40 19.58 38.63
CA ALA A 140 -18.29 19.99 40.03
C ALA A 140 -19.15 21.22 40.40
N ASP A 141 -19.76 21.87 39.40
CA ASP A 141 -20.47 23.17 39.54
C ASP A 141 -22.00 23.08 39.40
N GLN A 142 -22.61 21.88 39.57
CA GLN A 142 -24.06 21.76 39.68
C GLN A 142 -24.48 21.75 41.16
N PRO A 143 -25.10 22.83 41.69
CA PRO A 143 -25.66 22.83 43.02
C PRO A 143 -26.93 21.97 43.07
N SER A 144 -27.07 21.21 44.16
CA SER A 144 -28.22 20.36 44.52
C SER A 144 -29.52 21.13 44.75
#